data_AF-A0A971TIC0-F1
#
_entry.id   AF-A0A971TIC0-F1
#
_cell.length_a   1.000
_cell.length_b   1.000
_cell.length_c   1.000
_cell.angle_alpha   90.00
_cell.angle_beta   90.00
_cell.angle_gamma   90.00
#
_symmetry.space_group_name_H-M   'P 1'
#
loop_
_entity.id
_entity.type
_entity.pdbx_description
1 polymer ?
#
loop_
_entity_poly.entity_id
_entity_poly.type
_entity_poly.pdbx_seq_one_letter_code
_entity_poly.pdbx_strand_id
1 'polypeptide(L)'
;MKITEIREHSTEELHNLLEDLRRRLFDLRAQAVTEKLEDPTQLTKTKRDIARVMTSLREREVKDVESTQHHLEKSHSTAGKGGK
;
A
#
# COMPACT_ATOMS: atom_id res chain seq x y z
N MET A 1 -7.22 11.96 -0.96
CA MET A 1 -6.07 11.90 -1.89
C MET A 1 -6.49 11.32 -3.24
N LYS A 2 -5.86 11.70 -4.37
CA LYS A 2 -6.09 11.06 -5.67
C LYS A 2 -5.19 9.85 -5.84
N ILE A 3 -5.65 8.83 -6.55
CA ILE A 3 -4.85 7.60 -6.81
C ILE A 3 -3.62 7.89 -7.66
N THR A 4 -3.69 8.86 -8.57
CA THR A 4 -2.57 9.26 -9.43
C THR A 4 -1.37 9.72 -8.60
N GLU A 5 -1.60 10.59 -7.62
CA GLU A 5 -0.59 11.11 -6.69
C GLU A 5 0.05 9.97 -5.88
N ILE A 6 -0.75 9.03 -5.37
CA ILE A 6 -0.25 7.86 -4.61
C ILE A 6 0.66 6.99 -5.48
N ARG A 7 0.36 6.84 -6.77
CA ARG A 7 1.19 6.00 -7.66
C ARG A 7 2.51 6.65 -8.05
N GLU A 8 2.59 7.97 -8.02
CA GLU A 8 3.81 8.74 -8.33
C GLU A 8 4.85 8.67 -7.21
N HIS A 9 4.44 8.45 -5.96
CA HIS A 9 5.34 8.35 -4.82
C HIS A 9 6.24 7.11 -4.85
N SER A 10 7.44 7.22 -4.29
CA SER A 10 8.31 6.07 -4.06
C SER A 10 7.74 5.12 -2.99
N THR A 11 8.23 3.88 -2.91
CA THR A 11 7.72 2.92 -1.93
C THR A 11 8.02 3.39 -0.50
N GLU A 12 9.19 4.00 -0.28
CA GLU A 12 9.58 4.60 0.99
C GLU A 12 8.70 5.80 1.36
N GLU A 13 8.42 6.68 0.39
CA GLU A 13 7.49 7.80 0.58
C GLU A 13 6.08 7.34 0.94
N LEU A 14 5.60 6.26 0.30
CA LEU A 14 4.31 5.65 0.63
C LEU A 14 4.27 5.08 2.05
N HIS A 15 5.38 4.51 2.54
CA HIS A 15 5.48 4.08 3.93
C HIS A 15 5.44 5.27 4.91
N ASN A 16 6.20 6.32 4.65
CA ASN A 16 6.19 7.53 5.48
C ASN A 16 4.79 8.18 5.50
N LEU A 17 4.18 8.32 4.33
CA LEU A 17 2.82 8.84 4.19
C LEU A 17 1.79 7.99 4.94
N LEU A 18 1.95 6.67 4.95
CA LEU A 18 1.08 5.76 5.70
C LEU A 18 1.19 6.00 7.21
N GLU A 19 2.40 6.25 7.74
CA GLU A 19 2.61 6.57 9.15
C GLU A 19 1.96 7.90 9.53
N ASP A 20 2.14 8.93 8.70
CA ASP A 20 1.53 10.25 8.91
C ASP A 20 0.00 10.18 8.91
N LEU A 21 -0.59 9.45 7.96
CA LEU A 21 -2.03 9.25 7.90
C LEU A 21 -2.57 8.48 9.11
N ARG A 22 -1.80 7.52 9.64
CA ARG A 22 -2.16 6.78 10.87
C ARG A 22 -2.11 7.68 12.10
N ARG A 23 -1.08 8.52 12.24
CA ARG A 23 -1.03 9.54 13.32
C ARG A 23 -2.22 10.47 13.24
N ARG A 24 -2.50 11.02 12.05
CA ARG A 24 -3.67 11.89 11.85
C ARG A 24 -4.99 11.20 12.21
N LEU A 25 -5.15 9.92 11.87
CA LEU A 25 -6.34 9.16 12.25
C LEU A 25 -6.45 8.99 13.77
N PHE A 26 -5.33 8.79 14.47
CA PHE A 26 -5.28 8.72 15.92
C PHE A 26 -5.70 10.06 16.55
N ASP A 27 -5.15 11.17 16.07
CA ASP A 27 -5.48 12.50 16.57
C ASP A 27 -6.96 12.83 16.36
N LEU A 28 -7.50 12.54 15.16
CA LEU A 28 -8.93 12.72 14.86
C LEU A 28 -9.82 11.86 15.76
N ARG A 29 -9.38 10.65 16.13
CA ARG A 29 -10.11 9.80 17.08
C ARG A 29 -10.05 10.35 18.50
N ALA A 30 -8.90 10.84 18.93
CA ALA A 30 -8.74 11.46 20.25
C ALA A 30 -9.63 12.70 20.37
N GLN A 31 -9.63 13.57 19.36
CA GLN A 31 -10.51 14.73 19.28
C GLN A 31 -11.99 14.36 19.31
N ALA A 32 -12.38 13.29 18.59
CA ALA A 32 -13.77 12.80 18.57
C ALA A 32 -14.30 12.35 19.94
N VAL A 33 -13.41 11.96 20.85
CA VAL A 33 -13.76 11.50 22.19
C VAL A 33 -13.95 12.68 23.13
N THR A 34 -13.11 13.71 23.02
CA THR A 34 -13.17 14.88 23.90
C THR A 34 -14.30 15.81 23.52
N GLU A 35 -14.52 16.03 22.23
CA GLU A 35 -15.49 16.99 21.71
C GLU A 35 -16.10 16.51 20.38
N LYS A 36 -17.22 17.15 19.99
CA LYS A 36 -17.83 16.86 18.69
C LYS A 36 -16.94 17.45 17.59
N LEU A 37 -16.38 16.58 16.75
CA LEU A 37 -15.61 16.98 15.57
C LEU A 37 -16.37 17.99 14.71
N GLU A 38 -15.68 19.07 14.31
CA GLU A 38 -16.21 20.04 13.34
C GLU A 38 -16.51 19.39 11.99
N ASP A 39 -15.63 18.49 11.52
CA ASP A 39 -15.83 17.72 10.29
C ASP A 39 -15.62 16.21 10.51
N PRO A 40 -16.70 15.47 10.85
CA PRO A 40 -16.68 14.03 10.98
C PRO A 40 -16.30 13.30 9.68
N THR A 41 -16.41 13.95 8.51
CA THR A 41 -16.05 13.33 7.23
C THR A 41 -14.54 13.10 7.12
N GLN A 42 -13.72 13.83 7.87
CA GLN A 42 -12.27 13.64 7.89
C GLN A 42 -11.87 12.25 8.37
N LEU A 43 -12.57 11.69 9.37
CA LEU A 43 -12.33 10.31 9.81
C LEU A 43 -12.48 9.31 8.65
N THR A 44 -13.55 9.43 7.88
CA THR A 44 -13.84 8.53 6.75
C THR A 44 -12.87 8.77 5.59
N LYS A 45 -12.53 10.02 5.30
CA LYS A 45 -11.54 10.39 4.26
C LYS A 45 -10.16 9.83 4.58
N THR A 46 -9.66 10.05 5.80
CA THR A 46 -8.35 9.55 6.24
C THR A 46 -8.30 8.02 6.21
N LYS A 47 -9.36 7.32 6.64
CA LYS A 47 -9.45 5.85 6.51
C LYS A 47 -9.35 5.38 5.05
N ARG A 48 -10.05 6.06 4.13
CA ARG A 48 -9.99 5.73 2.69
C ARG A 48 -8.62 6.00 2.10
N ASP A 49 -7.97 7.08 2.50
CA ASP A 49 -6.63 7.42 2.01
C ASP A 49 -5.59 6.40 2.51
N ILE A 50 -5.68 5.95 3.78
CA ILE A 50 -4.88 4.83 4.30
C ILE A 50 -5.08 3.56 3.46
N ALA A 51 -6.33 3.19 3.20
CA ALA A 51 -6.64 1.99 2.41
C ALA A 51 -6.02 2.05 1.01
N ARG A 52 -6.10 3.21 0.34
CA ARG A 52 -5.51 3.40 -1.00
C ARG A 52 -3.99 3.26 -1.00
N VAL A 53 -3.31 3.83 0.00
CA VAL A 53 -1.84 3.70 0.15
C VAL A 53 -1.46 2.24 0.38
N MET A 54 -2.17 1.55 1.27
CA MET A 54 -1.94 0.12 1.53
C MET A 54 -2.17 -0.74 0.29
N THR A 55 -3.22 -0.47 -0.49
CA THR A 55 -3.45 -1.16 -1.76
C THR A 55 -2.31 -0.92 -2.74
N SER A 56 -1.83 0.31 -2.88
CA SER A 56 -0.71 0.61 -3.79
C SER A 56 0.59 -0.08 -3.36
N LEU A 57 0.88 -0.15 -2.05
CA LEU A 57 2.03 -0.90 -1.54
C LEU A 57 1.89 -2.39 -1.88
N ARG A 58 0.70 -2.96 -1.66
CA ARG A 58 0.42 -4.37 -1.99
C ARG A 58 0.52 -4.67 -3.48
N GLU A 59 0.04 -3.76 -4.34
CA GLU A 59 0.18 -3.88 -5.80
C GLU A 59 1.65 -3.96 -6.23
N ARG A 60 2.57 -3.28 -5.52
CA ARG A 60 4.02 -3.35 -5.78
C ARG A 60 4.60 -4.68 -5.32
N GLU A 61 4.29 -5.09 -4.09
CA GLU A 61 4.73 -6.38 -3.55
C GLU A 61 4.33 -7.57 -4.45
N VAL A 62 3.08 -7.58 -4.94
CA VAL A 62 2.59 -8.67 -5.79
C VAL A 62 3.36 -8.74 -7.12
N LYS A 63 3.66 -7.59 -7.74
CA LYS A 63 4.47 -7.54 -8.98
C LYS A 63 5.88 -8.08 -8.76
N ASP A 64 6.50 -7.76 -7.64
CA ASP A 64 7.84 -8.23 -7.30
C ASP A 64 7.85 -9.76 -7.11
N VAL A 65 6.84 -10.31 -6.44
CA VAL A 65 6.67 -11.76 -6.26
C VAL A 65 6.43 -12.48 -7.59
N GLU A 66 5.55 -11.96 -8.45
CA GLU A 66 5.28 -12.53 -9.78
C GLU A 66 6.55 -12.56 -10.66
N SER A 67 7.35 -11.48 -10.61
CA SER A 67 8.61 -11.40 -11.33
C SER A 67 9.65 -12.45 -10.85
N THR A 68 9.66 -12.72 -9.55
CA THR A 68 10.54 -13.72 -8.92
C THR A 68 10.11 -15.15 -9.29
N GLN A 69 8.80 -15.43 -9.28
CA GLN A 69 8.25 -16.74 -9.63
C GLN A 69 8.51 -17.10 -11.09
N HIS A 70 8.31 -16.15 -12.01
CA HIS A 70 8.55 -16.36 -13.43
C HIS A 70 10.04 -16.60 -13.77
N HIS A 71 10.97 -16.06 -12.97
CA HIS A 71 12.40 -16.34 -13.12
C HIS A 71 12.76 -17.77 -12.68
N LEU A 72 12.21 -18.23 -11.55
CA LEU A 72 12.40 -19.59 -11.02
C LEU A 72 11.81 -20.66 -11.95
N GLU A 73 10.64 -20.42 -12.56
CA GLU A 73 9.99 -21.40 -13.43
C GLU A 73 10.77 -21.60 -14.75
N LYS A 74 11.41 -20.55 -15.27
CA LYS A 74 12.24 -20.62 -16.48
C LYS A 74 13.54 -21.38 -16.27
N SER A 75 14.19 -21.25 -15.11
CA SER A 75 15.43 -21.96 -14.80
C SER A 75 15.23 -23.47 -14.61
N HIS A 76 14.03 -23.89 -14.17
CA HIS A 76 13.69 -25.31 -14.04
C HIS A 76 13.30 -25.99 -15.37
N SER A 77 12.85 -25.24 -16.39
CA SER A 77 12.44 -25.80 -17.68
C SER A 77 13.61 -26.28 -18.58
N THR A 78 14.84 -25.76 -18.38
CA THR A 78 16.01 -26.09 -19.20
C THR A 78 16.71 -27.40 -18.82
N ALA A 79 16.36 -28.02 -17.70
CA ALA A 79 16.99 -29.25 -17.20
C ALA A 79 16.34 -30.56 -17.70
N GLY A 80 15.27 -30.49 -18.52
CA GLY A 80 14.45 -31.65 -18.91
C GLY A 80 14.63 -32.20 -20.33
N LYS A 81 15.42 -31.57 -21.21
CA LYS A 81 15.65 -32.03 -22.59
C LYS A 81 17.10 -32.48 -22.79
N GLY A 82 17.42 -33.66 -22.27
CA GLY A 82 18.73 -34.27 -22.43
C GLY A 82 18.75 -35.70 -21.92
N GLY A 83 18.03 -36.61 -22.59
CA GLY A 83 17.94 -38.00 -22.14
C GLY A 83 17.46 -38.94 -23.24
N LYS A 84 18.40 -39.29 -24.13
CA LYS A 84 18.44 -40.38 -25.13
C LYS A 84 17.29 -40.49 -26.14
#